data_AF-A0A1F7I019-F1
#
_entry.id   AF-A0A1F7I019-F1
#
_cell.length_a   1.000
_cell.length_b   1.000
_cell.length_c   1.000
_cell.angle_alpha   90.00
_cell.angle_beta   90.00
_cell.angle_gamma   90.00
#
_symmetry.space_group_name_H-M   'P 1'
#
loop_
_entity.id
_entity.type
_entity.pdbx_description
1 polymer ?
#
loop_
_entity_poly.entity_id
_entity_poly.type
_entity_poly.pdbx_seq_one_letter_code
_entity_poly.pdbx_strand_id
1 'polypeptide(L)' 'MFIAVILILIMSFTGTFMKFPFLLAYFGLFTIAQLTQWHSLFSPYFALTILIMLVTGVFMYLYPILKKEDSSKP' A
#
# COMPACT_ATOMS: atom_id res chain seq x y z
N MET A 1 -9.73 3.24 5.94
CA MET A 1 -9.08 1.92 5.95
C MET A 1 -9.43 1.04 4.75
N PHE A 2 -10.71 0.87 4.37
CA PHE A 2 -11.10 -0.01 3.26
C PHE A 2 -10.37 0.26 1.94
N ILE A 3 -10.10 1.53 1.62
CA ILE A 3 -9.34 1.91 0.41
C ILE A 3 -7.94 1.29 0.39
N ALA A 4 -7.23 1.29 1.53
CA ALA A 4 -5.89 0.70 1.62
C ALA A 4 -5.94 -0.81 1.38
N VAL A 5 -6.94 -1.50 1.93
CA VAL A 5 -7.13 -2.94 1.73
C VAL A 5 -7.37 -3.25 0.25
N ILE A 6 -8.25 -2.50 -0.40
CA ILE A 6 -8.55 -2.67 -1.83
C ILE A 6 -7.28 -2.46 -2.67
N LEU A 7 -6.52 -1.39 -2.41
CA LEU A 7 -5.26 -1.12 -3.11
C LEU A 7 -4.24 -2.25 -2.89
N ILE A 8 -4.09 -2.76 -1.66
CA ILE A 8 -3.21 -3.89 -1.36
C ILE A 8 -3.61 -5.12 -2.17
N LEU A 9 -4.90 -5.44 -2.24
CA LEU A 9 -5.38 -6.60 -3.00
C LEU A 9 -5.10 -6.45 -4.50
N ILE A 10 -5.37 -5.28 -5.08
CA ILE A 10 -5.11 -5.01 -6.51
C ILE A 10 -3.61 -5.09 -6.80
N MET A 11 -2.77 -4.49 -5.96
CA MET A 11 -1.31 -4.50 -6.13
C MET A 11 -0.72 -5.91 -5.96
N SER A 12 -1.23 -6.67 -4.99
CA SER A 12 -0.80 -8.06 -4.76
C SER A 12 -1.23 -8.96 -5.91
N PHE A 13 -2.47 -8.81 -6.40
CA PHE A 13 -2.99 -9.54 -7.54
C PHE A 13 -2.14 -9.27 -8.79
N THR A 14 -2.07 -8.01 -9.22
CA THR A 14 -1.32 -7.63 -10.42
C THR A 14 0.16 -8.01 -10.34
N GLY A 15 0.81 -7.78 -9.19
CA GLY A 15 2.20 -8.16 -8.97
C GLY A 15 2.45 -9.68 -9.00
N THR A 16 1.52 -10.48 -8.46
CA THR A 16 1.62 -11.95 -8.48
C THR A 16 1.52 -12.48 -9.90
N PHE A 17 0.54 -12.01 -10.68
CA PHE A 17 0.38 -12.45 -12.06
C PHE A 17 1.52 -11.99 -12.98
N MET A 18 2.09 -10.80 -12.73
CA MET A 18 3.31 -10.35 -13.42
C MET A 18 4.53 -11.21 -13.06
N LYS A 19 4.66 -11.60 -11.78
CA LYS A 19 5.79 -12.42 -11.30
C LYS A 19 5.72 -13.87 -11.77
N PHE A 20 4.51 -14.41 -11.95
CA PHE A 20 4.26 -15.80 -12.33
C PHE A 20 3.46 -15.88 -13.64
N PRO A 21 4.09 -15.61 -14.80
CA PRO A 21 3.39 -15.55 -16.08
C PRO A 21 2.78 -16.89 -16.53
N PHE A 22 3.21 -18.03 -15.98
CA PHE A 22 2.55 -19.31 -16.23
C PHE A 22 1.09 -19.33 -15.74
N LEU A 23 0.75 -18.54 -14.71
CA LEU A 23 -0.64 -18.36 -14.28
C LEU A 23 -1.46 -17.64 -15.36
N LEU A 24 -0.86 -16.69 -16.08
CA LEU A 24 -1.53 -16.01 -17.19
C LEU A 24 -1.82 -16.97 -18.34
N ALA A 25 -0.90 -17.89 -18.64
CA ALA A 25 -1.12 -18.92 -19.64
C ALA A 25 -2.26 -19.88 -19.25
N TYR A 26 -2.44 -20.16 -17.95
CA TYR A 26 -3.51 -21.03 -17.45
C TYR A 26 -4.89 -20.36 -17.45
N PHE A 27 -4.97 -19.10 -17.02
CA PHE A 27 -6.25 -18.39 -16.93
C PHE A 27 -6.67 -17.71 -18.24
N GLY A 28 -5.72 -17.26 -19.07
CA GLY A 28 -5.99 -16.62 -20.37
C GLY A 28 -6.74 -15.28 -20.29
N LEU A 29 -6.99 -14.74 -19.09
CA LEU A 29 -7.86 -13.57 -18.88
C LEU A 29 -7.17 -12.23 -19.16
N PHE A 30 -5.85 -12.15 -19.00
CA PHE A 30 -5.10 -10.89 -19.07
C PHE A 30 -3.75 -11.06 -19.77
N THR A 31 -3.28 -10.00 -20.41
CA THR A 31 -1.92 -9.91 -20.94
C THR A 31 -0.96 -9.29 -19.91
N ILE A 32 0.33 -9.63 -20.02
CA ILE A 32 1.38 -9.02 -19.17
C ILE A 32 1.36 -7.49 -19.30
N ALA A 33 1.15 -6.97 -20.51
CA ALA A 33 1.11 -5.53 -20.78
C ALA A 33 -0.05 -4.84 -20.01
N GLN A 34 -1.25 -5.43 -20.02
CA GLN A 34 -2.39 -4.89 -19.28
C GLN A 34 -2.15 -4.87 -17.77
N LEU A 35 -1.62 -5.97 -17.21
CA LEU A 35 -1.29 -6.05 -15.79
C LEU A 35 -0.22 -5.04 -15.39
N THR A 36 0.80 -4.86 -16.23
CA THR A 36 1.87 -3.88 -16.00
C THR A 36 1.32 -2.45 -16.00
N GLN A 37 0.42 -2.14 -16.93
CA GLN A 37 -0.24 -0.83 -16.99
C GLN A 37 -1.08 -0.58 -15.74
N TRP A 38 -1.90 -1.55 -15.32
CA TRP A 38 -2.72 -1.41 -14.12
C TRP A 38 -1.87 -1.29 -12.85
N HIS A 39 -0.87 -2.16 -12.69
CA HIS A 39 0.04 -2.11 -11.54
C HIS A 39 0.74 -0.75 -11.44
N SER A 40 1.25 -0.24 -12.56
CA SER A 40 1.94 1.06 -12.60
C SER A 40 1.00 2.23 -12.34
N LEU A 41 -0.23 2.17 -12.83
CA LEU A 41 -1.24 3.21 -12.58
C LEU A 41 -1.64 3.27 -11.10
N PHE A 42 -1.79 2.13 -10.43
CA PHE A 42 -2.21 2.07 -9.02
C PHE A 42 -1.05 2.25 -8.02
N SER A 43 0.20 2.02 -8.44
CA SER A 43 1.39 2.12 -7.57
C SER A 43 1.53 3.47 -6.84
N PRO A 44 1.36 4.64 -7.48
CA PRO A 44 1.47 5.92 -6.78
C PRO A 44 0.43 6.11 -5.69
N TYR A 45 -0.83 5.68 -5.94
CA TYR A 45 -1.91 5.76 -4.97
C TYR A 45 -1.66 4.82 -3.78
N PHE A 46 -1.14 3.62 -4.05
CA PHE A 46 -0.75 2.69 -3.01
C PHE A 46 0.39 3.24 -2.15
N ALA A 47 1.45 3.76 -2.79
CA ALA A 47 2.59 4.36 -2.09
C ALA A 47 2.17 5.55 -1.21
N LEU A 48 1.33 6.45 -1.74
CA LEU A 48 0.79 7.57 -0.99
C LEU A 48 -0.03 7.13 0.22
N THR A 49 -0.85 6.09 0.06
CA THR A 49 -1.66 5.55 1.16
C THR A 49 -0.77 5.00 2.27
N ILE A 50 0.25 4.21 1.92
CA ILE A 50 1.23 3.68 2.89
C ILE A 50 2.00 4.81 3.57
N LEU A 51 2.38 5.86 2.85
CA LEU A 51 3.07 7.02 3.41
C LEU A 51 2.21 7.73 4.46
N ILE A 52 0.92 7.95 4.18
CA ILE A 52 0.00 8.56 5.15
C ILE A 52 -0.11 7.68 6.40
N MET A 53 -0.27 6.36 6.22
CA MET A 53 -0.34 5.42 7.34
C MET A 53 0.95 5.45 8.18
N LEU A 54 2.11 5.46 7.54
CA LEU A 54 3.40 5.60 8.20
C LEU A 54 3.48 6.89 9.03
N VAL A 55 3.17 8.04 8.43
CA VAL A 55 3.23 9.34 9.11
C VAL A 55 2.29 9.36 10.32
N THR A 56 1.06 8.85 10.17
CA THR A 56 0.12 8.77 11.28
C THR A 56 0.61 7.82 12.39
N GLY A 57 1.19 6.68 12.03
CA GLY A 57 1.75 5.73 13.01
C GLY A 57 2.94 6.31 13.76
N VAL A 58 3.84 7.01 13.06
CA VAL A 58 4.97 7.73 13.66
C VAL A 58 4.46 8.82 14.61
N PHE A 59 3.46 9.60 14.20
CA PHE A 59 2.88 10.63 15.05
C PHE A 59 2.26 10.04 16.32
N MET A 60 1.49 8.94 16.20
CA MET A 60 0.92 8.24 17.36
C MET A 60 2.00 7.70 18.29
N TYR A 61 3.10 7.20 17.74
CA TYR A 61 4.23 6.70 18.53
C TYR A 61 4.96 7.82 19.30
N LEU A 62 5.13 8.99 18.67
CA LEU A 62 5.83 10.14 19.28
C LEU A 62 4.94 10.96 20.22
N TYR A 63 3.63 10.97 20.00
CA TYR A 63 2.66 11.76 20.79
C TYR A 63 2.80 11.61 22.32
N PRO A 64 2.90 10.40 22.92
CA PRO A 64 3.05 10.28 24.37
C PRO A 64 4.37 10.85 24.89
N ILE A 65 5.44 10.82 24.09
CA ILE A 65 6.75 11.36 24.47
C ILE A 65 6.66 12.89 24.54
N LEU A 66 6.07 13.51 23.51
CA LEU A 66 5.87 14.96 23.44
C LEU A 66 4.92 15.46 24.54
N LYS A 67 3.86 14.70 24.85
CA LYS A 67 2.89 15.08 25.90
C LYS A 67 3.45 14.96 27.33
N LYS A 68 4.37 14.03 27.57
CA LYS A 68 4.98 13.83 28.89
C LYS A 68 5.87 15.00 29.31
N GLU A 69 6.48 15.69 28.35
CA GLU A 69 7.26 16.91 28.58
C GLU A 69 6.36 18.06 29.08
N ASP A 70 5.13 18.16 28.55
CA ASP A 70 4.16 19.19 28.91
C ASP A 70 3.52 18.99 30.30
N SER A 71 3.40 17.73 30.75
CA SER A 71 2.86 17.41 32.09
C SER A 71 3.91 17.47 33.21
N SER A 72 5.15 17.86 32.89
CA SER A 72 6.27 17.93 33.84
C SER A 72 6.65 19.36 34.24
N LYS A 73 6.00 20.38 33.68
CA LYS A 73 6.08 21.74 34.19
C LYS A 73 5.06 21.92 35.32
N PRO A 74 5.49 22.27 36.54
CA PRO A 74 4.59 22.56 37.66
C PRO A 74 3.70 23.78 37.39
#